data_AF-A0A2D8NE40-F1
#
_entry.id   AF-A0A2D8NE40-F1
#
_cell.length_a   1.000
_cell.length_b   1.000
_cell.length_c   1.000
_cell.angle_alpha   90.00
_cell.angle_beta   90.00
_cell.angle_gamma   90.00
#
_symmetry.space_group_name_H-M   'P 1'
#
loop_
_entity.id
_entity.type
_entity.pdbx_description
1 polymer ?
#
loop_
_entity_poly.entity_id
_entity_poly.type
_entity_poly.pdbx_seq_one_letter_code
_entity_poly.pdbx_strand_id
1 'polypeptide(L)'
;MTTKSLGNPFDGDKSLIHAKTCGCPECKPGDSTPSISLDLKPSAGQQAVADEHLDSEAMMDRAIEGAVVRSVFGHNEHSRRAFMKMMGAGTAAAVLGSVFPMEKAKAAVKESLGKLEKTKLNVGFVPITCATPIIMAHPMGFYERYGLDVTVTKTAGWAVARDKSLAGEYDASHMLTPMPLAMTMGAGSTPEPFIMPAVENINGQAIVLHVDHKDKRDPKQWKGFKFGVPFEYSMHNFLLRYYLAENGIDPDKDVQIRVVPPPEMVANLRAGNLDGYLSPDPFNQRAVWEKVGFIHMLTKDIWEGHPCCAFACSKQFATQNPNTYGALLRAIIDATQYSNNPDNRKEISEAIAPKNYLNQPVPVIQQVLTGYYADGLGEVKDVPDRIDFDPFPWHSMGVWILTQMKRWGYIEGDVDYKGIAEQVYLASETGKIMEELGYTAPDKTYKTHTIMGKTFDSDRAEEYARSFDIGRV
;
A
#
# COMPACT_ATOMS: atom_id res chain seq x y z
N MET A 1 -11.60 3.19 20.93
CA MET A 1 -11.71 2.85 19.50
C MET A 1 -11.82 1.35 19.47
N THR A 2 -12.99 0.81 19.13
CA THR A 2 -13.22 -0.64 19.20
C THR A 2 -12.50 -1.33 18.05
N THR A 3 -11.54 -2.18 18.39
CA THR A 3 -10.88 -3.14 17.50
C THR A 3 -11.92 -4.15 17.00
N LYS A 4 -12.66 -3.78 15.95
CA LYS A 4 -13.76 -4.60 15.39
C LYS A 4 -13.31 -5.98 14.88
N SER A 5 -12.00 -6.18 14.69
CA SER A 5 -11.35 -7.45 14.37
C SER A 5 -11.51 -8.51 15.48
N LEU A 6 -11.57 -8.10 16.76
CA LEU A 6 -11.52 -9.02 17.91
C LEU A 6 -12.86 -9.13 18.69
N GLY A 7 -13.95 -8.55 18.20
CA GLY A 7 -15.26 -8.76 18.81
C GLY A 7 -15.72 -10.22 18.66
N ASN A 8 -16.40 -10.77 19.69
CA ASN A 8 -16.90 -12.15 19.72
C ASN A 8 -17.57 -12.55 18.38
N PRO A 9 -17.03 -13.51 17.62
CA PRO A 9 -17.55 -13.87 16.29
C PRO A 9 -18.87 -14.62 16.34
N PHE A 10 -19.28 -15.09 17.53
CA PHE A 10 -20.57 -15.73 17.79
C PHE A 10 -21.64 -14.74 18.26
N ASP A 11 -21.29 -13.46 18.44
CA ASP A 11 -22.25 -12.44 18.81
C ASP A 11 -23.17 -12.10 17.62
N GLY A 12 -24.44 -12.49 17.74
CA GLY A 12 -25.49 -12.22 16.76
C GLY A 12 -25.96 -10.77 16.77
N ASP A 13 -25.61 -9.99 17.79
CA ASP A 13 -25.87 -8.56 17.90
C ASP A 13 -24.64 -7.71 17.59
N LYS A 14 -23.53 -8.32 17.17
CA LYS A 14 -22.39 -7.62 16.55
C LYS A 14 -22.84 -6.86 15.32
N SER A 15 -22.79 -5.52 15.34
CA SER A 15 -23.39 -4.62 14.34
C SER A 15 -23.07 -4.98 12.87
N LEU A 16 -24.07 -5.00 11.97
CA LEU A 16 -23.92 -5.39 10.55
C LEU A 16 -24.21 -4.35 9.47
N ILE A 17 -25.03 -3.34 9.74
CA ILE A 17 -25.17 -2.20 8.83
C ILE A 17 -25.24 -0.92 9.65
N HIS A 18 -24.43 0.01 9.21
CA HIS A 18 -24.39 1.47 9.39
C HIS A 18 -25.00 2.06 10.67
N ALA A 19 -24.07 2.46 11.54
CA ALA A 19 -24.21 3.70 12.28
C ALA A 19 -24.33 4.92 11.29
N LYS A 20 -24.80 6.12 11.66
CA LYS A 20 -24.91 6.62 13.03
C LYS A 20 -25.79 5.74 13.92
N THR A 21 -26.85 5.16 13.36
CA THR A 21 -27.55 3.88 13.68
C THR A 21 -28.67 3.72 12.64
N CYS A 22 -28.86 2.56 12.01
CA CYS A 22 -29.90 2.38 10.97
C CYS A 22 -30.54 0.99 10.97
N GLY A 23 -31.79 0.90 10.49
CA GLY A 23 -32.36 -0.30 9.90
C GLY A 23 -33.81 -0.14 9.40
N CYS A 24 -34.07 -0.68 8.20
CA CYS A 24 -35.36 -1.17 7.68
C CYS A 24 -36.21 -0.18 6.81
N PRO A 25 -37.28 -0.68 6.16
CA PRO A 25 -37.36 -0.96 4.73
C PRO A 25 -38.00 0.18 3.92
N GLU A 26 -38.05 1.33 4.59
CA GLU A 26 -38.23 2.74 4.24
C GLU A 26 -37.51 3.35 3.02
N CYS A 27 -38.02 3.18 1.82
CA CYS A 27 -38.66 4.34 1.18
C CYS A 27 -38.05 5.76 1.31
N LYS A 28 -36.74 5.91 1.02
CA LYS A 28 -36.15 6.86 0.03
C LYS A 28 -36.46 8.40 0.09
N PRO A 29 -35.61 9.24 -0.56
CA PRO A 29 -35.35 10.62 -0.16
C PRO A 29 -36.26 11.65 -0.87
N GLY A 30 -36.51 12.80 -0.22
CA GLY A 30 -37.17 13.97 -0.81
C GLY A 30 -36.99 15.23 0.03
N ASP A 31 -36.79 16.36 -0.67
CA ASP A 31 -36.36 17.67 -0.21
C ASP A 31 -37.19 18.31 0.94
N SER A 32 -36.52 19.25 1.64
CA SER A 32 -36.99 20.25 2.61
C SER A 32 -36.95 19.91 4.11
N THR A 33 -36.16 20.73 4.83
CA THR A 33 -36.03 20.99 6.29
C THR A 33 -37.33 20.90 7.12
N PRO A 34 -37.34 20.80 8.49
CA PRO A 34 -36.29 21.17 9.46
C PRO A 34 -36.05 20.18 10.64
N SER A 35 -34.99 20.43 11.41
CA SER A 35 -34.66 19.74 12.67
C SER A 35 -35.76 19.84 13.73
N ILE A 36 -36.24 18.70 14.24
CA ILE A 36 -37.01 18.62 15.49
C ILE A 36 -36.32 17.60 16.40
N SER A 37 -35.81 18.09 17.52
CA SER A 37 -35.30 17.32 18.65
C SER A 37 -36.44 16.57 19.34
N LEU A 38 -36.33 15.26 19.48
CA LEU A 38 -37.18 14.45 20.34
C LEU A 38 -36.32 13.74 21.38
N ASP A 39 -36.48 14.19 22.63
CA ASP A 39 -35.94 13.56 23.83
C ASP A 39 -36.45 12.13 23.97
N LEU A 40 -35.54 11.16 23.87
CA LEU A 40 -35.80 9.79 24.28
C LEU A 40 -34.82 9.43 25.39
N LYS A 41 -35.36 9.27 26.61
CA LYS A 41 -34.63 8.76 27.77
C LYS A 41 -34.12 7.33 27.51
N PRO A 42 -32.95 6.95 28.03
CA PRO A 42 -32.39 5.61 27.80
C PRO A 42 -33.22 4.56 28.54
N SER A 43 -33.57 3.47 27.85
CA SER A 43 -34.14 2.27 28.47
C SER A 43 -33.07 1.54 29.28
N ALA A 44 -33.39 1.22 30.53
CA ALA A 44 -32.58 0.38 31.42
C ALA A 44 -32.28 -0.97 30.75
N GLY A 45 -31.00 -1.27 30.55
CA GLY A 45 -30.55 -2.56 30.00
C GLY A 45 -29.23 -2.54 29.22
N GLN A 46 -28.68 -1.38 28.87
CA GLN A 46 -27.32 -1.29 28.32
C GLN A 46 -26.29 -1.42 29.45
N GLN A 47 -25.93 -2.66 29.79
CA GLN A 47 -24.64 -2.91 30.40
C GLN A 47 -23.57 -2.55 29.37
N ALA A 48 -22.76 -1.53 29.70
CA ALA A 48 -21.50 -1.29 29.03
C ALA A 48 -20.66 -2.57 29.13
N VAL A 49 -20.42 -3.23 27.99
CA VAL A 49 -19.47 -4.33 27.93
C VAL A 49 -18.11 -3.71 28.19
N ALA A 50 -17.51 -4.05 29.33
CA ALA A 50 -16.16 -3.66 29.66
C ALA A 50 -15.21 -4.16 28.57
N ASP A 51 -14.32 -3.30 28.07
CA ASP A 51 -13.14 -3.71 27.30
C ASP A 51 -12.29 -4.60 28.24
N GLU A 52 -12.51 -5.92 28.18
CA GLU A 52 -11.57 -6.87 28.74
C GLU A 52 -10.28 -6.78 27.92
N HIS A 53 -9.18 -6.38 28.58
CA HIS A 53 -7.85 -6.56 28.05
C HIS A 53 -7.59 -8.07 27.87
N LEU A 54 -7.87 -8.59 26.68
CA LEU A 54 -7.50 -9.93 26.29
C LEU A 54 -5.97 -10.01 26.20
N ASP A 55 -5.38 -11.08 26.72
CA ASP A 55 -3.96 -11.37 26.46
C ASP A 55 -3.77 -11.83 25.00
N SER A 56 -2.51 -11.85 24.55
CA SER A 56 -2.17 -12.18 23.16
C SER A 56 -2.65 -13.57 22.73
N GLU A 57 -2.82 -14.51 23.67
CA GLU A 57 -3.28 -15.86 23.36
C GLU A 57 -4.80 -15.90 23.16
N ALA A 58 -5.55 -15.25 24.06
CA ALA A 58 -6.99 -15.09 23.93
C ALA A 58 -7.39 -14.24 22.70
N MET A 59 -6.55 -13.27 22.32
CA MET A 59 -6.72 -12.48 21.09
C MET A 59 -6.49 -13.32 19.83
N MET A 60 -5.43 -14.15 19.80
CA MET A 60 -5.15 -15.06 18.69
C MET A 60 -6.30 -16.06 18.50
N ASP A 61 -6.77 -16.65 19.59
CA ASP A 61 -7.89 -17.59 19.55
C ASP A 61 -9.16 -16.92 19.01
N ARG A 62 -9.42 -15.67 19.39
CA ARG A 62 -10.54 -14.86 18.90
C ARG A 62 -10.43 -14.51 17.41
N ALA A 63 -9.22 -14.22 16.94
CA ALA A 63 -8.94 -13.97 15.53
C ALA A 63 -9.17 -15.21 14.66
N ILE A 64 -8.72 -16.38 15.14
CA ILE A 64 -8.90 -17.67 14.46
C ILE A 64 -10.39 -18.04 14.41
N GLU A 65 -11.10 -17.90 15.53
CA GLU A 65 -12.56 -18.06 15.57
C GLU A 65 -13.25 -17.13 14.57
N GLY A 66 -12.81 -15.87 14.47
CA GLY A 66 -13.34 -14.89 13.52
C GLY A 66 -13.12 -15.29 12.07
N ALA A 67 -11.93 -15.77 11.72
CA ALA A 67 -11.61 -16.21 10.36
C ALA A 67 -12.40 -17.46 9.95
N VAL A 68 -12.49 -18.46 10.82
CA VAL A 68 -13.26 -19.69 10.57
C VAL A 68 -14.76 -19.41 10.46
N VAL A 69 -15.30 -18.57 11.34
CA VAL A 69 -16.72 -18.20 11.24
C VAL A 69 -16.99 -17.47 9.92
N ARG A 70 -16.14 -16.51 9.52
CA ARG A 70 -16.32 -15.80 8.24
C ARG A 70 -16.23 -16.74 7.04
N SER A 71 -15.32 -17.72 7.05
CA SER A 71 -15.20 -18.67 5.94
C SER A 71 -16.43 -19.59 5.82
N VAL A 72 -16.99 -20.06 6.94
CA VAL A 72 -18.22 -20.87 6.94
C VAL A 72 -19.41 -20.12 6.34
N PHE A 73 -19.49 -18.80 6.58
CA PHE A 73 -20.53 -17.96 6.01
C PHE A 73 -20.15 -17.32 4.67
N GLY A 74 -19.04 -17.71 4.05
CA GLY A 74 -18.59 -17.16 2.76
C GLY A 74 -18.42 -15.62 2.80
N HIS A 75 -17.92 -15.09 3.91
CA HIS A 75 -17.81 -13.66 4.21
C HIS A 75 -19.15 -12.90 4.22
N ASN A 76 -20.29 -13.61 4.23
CA ASN A 76 -21.62 -13.02 4.32
C ASN A 76 -22.03 -12.82 5.78
N GLU A 77 -21.75 -11.62 6.29
CA GLU A 77 -22.08 -11.24 7.66
C GLU A 77 -23.59 -11.33 7.97
N HIS A 78 -24.48 -11.01 7.02
CA HIS A 78 -25.93 -11.10 7.21
C HIS A 78 -26.38 -12.52 7.54
N SER A 79 -25.87 -13.49 6.79
CA SER A 79 -26.11 -14.92 7.03
C SER A 79 -25.55 -15.36 8.38
N ARG A 80 -24.33 -14.91 8.73
CA ARG A 80 -23.74 -15.15 10.04
C ARG A 80 -24.66 -14.66 11.16
N ARG A 81 -25.10 -13.40 11.13
CA ARG A 81 -25.99 -12.86 12.18
C ARG A 81 -27.31 -13.59 12.28
N ALA A 82 -27.97 -13.83 11.16
CA ALA A 82 -29.27 -14.49 11.14
C ALA A 82 -29.16 -15.85 11.82
N PHE A 83 -28.10 -16.59 11.52
CA PHE A 83 -27.77 -17.85 12.18
C PHE A 83 -27.48 -17.69 13.67
N MET A 84 -26.61 -16.74 14.06
CA MET A 84 -26.24 -16.51 15.47
C MET A 84 -27.43 -16.05 16.33
N LYS A 85 -28.33 -15.22 15.79
CA LYS A 85 -29.57 -14.80 16.47
C LYS A 85 -30.58 -15.94 16.61
N MET A 86 -30.62 -16.83 15.63
CA MET A 86 -31.53 -17.98 15.64
C MET A 86 -31.10 -19.06 16.63
N MET A 87 -29.79 -19.34 16.74
CA MET A 87 -29.28 -20.42 17.59
C MET A 87 -28.82 -19.95 18.97
N GLY A 88 -28.46 -18.68 19.12
CA GLY A 88 -27.76 -18.15 20.30
C GLY A 88 -26.26 -18.44 20.25
N ALA A 89 -25.45 -17.54 20.83
CA ALA A 89 -23.98 -17.57 20.69
C ALA A 89 -23.34 -18.89 21.14
N GLY A 90 -23.78 -19.44 22.28
CA GLY A 90 -23.24 -20.70 22.82
C GLY A 90 -23.56 -21.92 21.96
N THR A 91 -24.80 -22.02 21.46
CA THR A 91 -25.22 -23.15 20.61
C THR A 91 -24.60 -23.04 19.22
N ALA A 92 -24.51 -21.84 18.65
CA ALA A 92 -23.85 -21.63 17.38
C ALA A 92 -22.35 -21.99 17.44
N ALA A 93 -21.66 -21.64 18.53
CA ALA A 93 -20.27 -22.06 18.77
C ALA A 93 -20.15 -23.59 18.86
N ALA A 94 -21.08 -24.26 19.55
CA ALA A 94 -21.08 -25.72 19.64
C ALA A 94 -21.36 -26.42 18.30
N VAL A 95 -22.27 -25.88 17.48
CA VAL A 95 -22.60 -26.41 16.15
C VAL A 95 -21.45 -26.20 15.16
N LEU A 96 -20.84 -25.01 15.17
CA LEU A 96 -19.66 -24.76 14.34
C LEU A 96 -18.45 -25.58 14.80
N GLY A 97 -18.29 -25.77 16.12
CA GLY A 97 -17.26 -26.62 16.70
C GLY A 97 -17.43 -28.12 16.42
N SER A 98 -18.64 -28.59 16.13
CA SER A 98 -18.91 -29.98 15.78
C SER A 98 -18.69 -30.28 14.30
N VAL A 99 -18.85 -29.27 13.43
CA VAL A 99 -18.61 -29.37 11.98
C VAL A 99 -17.16 -29.00 11.62
N PHE A 100 -16.55 -28.09 12.38
CA PHE A 100 -15.18 -27.64 12.19
C PHE A 100 -14.42 -27.72 13.53
N PRO A 101 -13.35 -28.53 13.64
CA PRO A 101 -12.67 -28.76 14.91
C PRO A 101 -11.83 -27.54 15.31
N MET A 102 -12.48 -26.56 15.93
CA MET A 102 -11.92 -25.23 16.20
C MET A 102 -10.62 -25.29 17.01
N GLU A 103 -10.57 -26.13 18.03
CA GLU A 103 -9.37 -26.31 18.86
C GLU A 103 -8.20 -26.93 18.07
N LYS A 104 -8.49 -27.81 17.10
CA LYS A 104 -7.46 -28.32 16.18
C LYS A 104 -7.02 -27.28 15.17
N ALA A 105 -7.92 -26.41 14.70
CA ALA A 105 -7.57 -25.30 13.82
C ALA A 105 -6.70 -24.26 14.53
N LYS A 106 -7.04 -23.91 15.78
CA LYS A 106 -6.22 -23.05 16.65
C LYS A 106 -4.84 -23.66 16.89
N ALA A 107 -4.79 -24.94 17.25
CA ALA A 107 -3.54 -25.66 17.45
C ALA A 107 -2.70 -25.75 16.16
N ALA A 108 -3.32 -26.05 15.02
CA ALA A 108 -2.62 -26.16 13.73
C ALA A 108 -2.06 -24.81 13.26
N VAL A 109 -2.79 -23.70 13.46
CA VAL A 109 -2.28 -22.35 13.16
C VAL A 109 -1.12 -21.98 14.08
N LYS A 110 -1.25 -22.23 15.39
CA LYS A 110 -0.18 -22.02 16.38
C LYS A 110 1.06 -22.89 16.10
N GLU A 111 0.86 -24.13 15.65
CA GLU A 111 1.92 -25.06 15.27
C GLU A 111 2.59 -24.69 13.94
N SER A 112 1.82 -24.17 12.98
CA SER A 112 2.33 -23.76 11.66
C SER A 112 3.18 -22.49 11.67
N LEU A 113 2.93 -21.56 12.60
CA LEU A 113 3.62 -20.27 12.67
C LEU A 113 4.92 -20.32 13.49
N GLY A 114 5.17 -21.40 14.25
CA GLY A 114 6.27 -21.45 15.20
C GLY A 114 6.13 -20.41 16.32
N LYS A 115 7.06 -20.42 17.28
CA LYS A 115 7.11 -19.38 18.32
C LYS A 115 7.78 -18.13 17.74
N LEU A 116 7.06 -17.00 17.74
CA LEU A 116 7.60 -15.72 17.30
C LEU A 116 8.80 -15.31 18.16
N GLU A 117 9.92 -14.97 17.53
CA GLU A 117 11.14 -14.50 18.21
C GLU A 117 10.95 -13.10 18.79
N LYS A 118 10.21 -12.26 18.06
CA LYS A 118 9.87 -10.89 18.40
C LYS A 118 8.40 -10.60 18.05
N THR A 119 7.62 -10.12 19.01
CA THR A 119 6.20 -9.77 18.80
C THR A 119 5.97 -8.28 18.62
N LYS A 120 6.78 -7.44 19.28
CA LYS A 120 6.71 -5.98 19.19
C LYS A 120 7.61 -5.48 18.08
N LEU A 121 7.05 -4.91 17.01
CA LEU A 121 7.85 -4.46 15.86
C LEU A 121 7.68 -2.97 15.62
N ASN A 122 8.73 -2.34 15.10
CA ASN A 122 8.68 -0.95 14.63
C ASN A 122 8.79 -0.92 13.11
N VAL A 123 7.74 -0.42 12.44
CA VAL A 123 7.68 -0.33 10.98
C VAL A 123 7.63 1.13 10.54
N GLY A 124 8.64 1.58 9.80
CA GLY A 124 8.70 2.95 9.29
C GLY A 124 7.79 3.16 8.08
N PHE A 125 7.15 4.34 7.96
CA PHE A 125 6.41 4.70 6.75
C PHE A 125 6.45 6.19 6.39
N VAL A 126 6.49 6.49 5.09
CA VAL A 126 6.24 7.83 4.56
C VAL A 126 4.72 7.99 4.34
N PRO A 127 4.10 9.11 4.75
CA PRO A 127 2.64 9.24 4.79
C PRO A 127 2.02 9.49 3.40
N ILE A 128 1.98 8.45 2.57
CA ILE A 128 1.41 8.42 1.21
C ILE A 128 0.45 7.23 1.07
N THR A 129 -0.45 7.25 0.09
CA THR A 129 -1.43 6.16 -0.10
C THR A 129 -0.78 4.84 -0.51
N CYS A 130 0.45 4.87 -0.99
CA CYS A 130 1.24 3.67 -1.27
C CYS A 130 1.47 2.82 -0.01
N ALA A 131 1.56 3.44 1.17
CA ALA A 131 1.75 2.76 2.45
C ALA A 131 0.47 2.11 3.00
N THR A 132 -0.63 2.09 2.22
CA THR A 132 -1.95 1.61 2.66
C THR A 132 -1.86 0.25 3.36
N PRO A 133 -1.25 -0.81 2.78
CA PRO A 133 -1.19 -2.11 3.44
C PRO A 133 -0.51 -2.07 4.82
N ILE A 134 0.57 -1.30 4.97
CA ILE A 134 1.28 -1.13 6.25
C ILE A 134 0.41 -0.41 7.28
N ILE A 135 -0.16 0.74 6.91
CA ILE A 135 -0.78 1.63 7.90
C ILE A 135 -2.20 1.19 8.26
N MET A 136 -2.90 0.51 7.35
CA MET A 136 -4.22 -0.06 7.63
C MET A 136 -4.15 -1.36 8.43
N ALA A 137 -3.03 -2.09 8.33
CA ALA A 137 -2.86 -3.38 8.98
C ALA A 137 -2.97 -3.29 10.51
N HIS A 138 -2.56 -2.18 11.12
CA HIS A 138 -2.73 -1.94 12.55
C HIS A 138 -4.20 -1.71 12.97
N PRO A 139 -4.90 -0.65 12.53
CA PRO A 139 -6.27 -0.36 12.99
C PRO A 139 -7.29 -1.41 12.54
N MET A 140 -6.99 -2.18 11.49
CA MET A 140 -7.87 -3.25 10.99
C MET A 140 -7.47 -4.65 11.50
N GLY A 141 -6.45 -4.74 12.36
CA GLY A 141 -6.08 -5.97 13.08
C GLY A 141 -5.37 -7.02 12.24
N PHE A 142 -4.79 -6.68 11.09
CA PHE A 142 -4.01 -7.61 10.28
C PHE A 142 -2.76 -8.07 11.02
N TYR A 143 -2.04 -7.19 11.72
CA TYR A 143 -0.87 -7.59 12.50
C TYR A 143 -1.24 -8.50 13.68
N GLU A 144 -2.29 -8.14 14.40
CA GLU A 144 -2.77 -8.89 15.57
C GLU A 144 -3.18 -10.34 15.20
N ARG A 145 -3.78 -10.54 14.01
CA ARG A 145 -4.16 -11.88 13.50
C ARG A 145 -2.96 -12.83 13.37
N TYR A 146 -1.75 -12.31 13.27
CA TYR A 146 -0.51 -13.09 13.20
C TYR A 146 0.34 -12.97 14.47
N GLY A 147 -0.24 -12.49 15.58
CA GLY A 147 0.45 -12.39 16.89
C GLY A 147 1.44 -11.24 17.01
N LEU A 148 1.34 -10.22 16.16
CA LEU A 148 2.26 -9.09 16.13
C LEU A 148 1.63 -7.82 16.72
N ASP A 149 2.42 -7.13 17.52
CA ASP A 149 2.18 -5.78 18.05
C ASP A 149 3.07 -4.80 17.28
N VAL A 150 2.55 -4.24 16.18
CA VAL A 150 3.34 -3.41 15.26
C VAL A 150 3.06 -1.93 15.48
N THR A 151 4.09 -1.19 15.88
CA THR A 151 4.07 0.27 15.87
C THR A 151 4.46 0.79 14.48
N VAL A 152 3.53 1.45 13.80
CA VAL A 152 3.81 2.13 12.54
C VAL A 152 4.27 3.57 12.79
N THR A 153 5.51 3.87 12.43
CA THR A 153 6.18 5.14 12.72
C THR A 153 6.30 6.00 11.47
N LYS A 154 5.66 7.16 11.50
CA LYS A 154 5.74 8.14 10.40
C LYS A 154 7.16 8.69 10.26
N THR A 155 7.61 8.79 9.01
CA THR A 155 8.92 9.31 8.64
C THR A 155 8.77 10.57 7.79
N ALA A 156 9.67 11.54 7.97
CA ALA A 156 9.61 12.84 7.28
C ALA A 156 9.88 12.75 5.77
N GLY A 157 10.61 11.72 5.33
CA GLY A 157 10.95 11.49 3.92
C GLY A 157 11.82 10.26 3.76
N TRP A 158 12.17 9.95 2.51
CA TRP A 158 12.81 8.68 2.15
C TRP A 158 14.27 8.56 2.60
N ALA A 159 15.02 9.66 2.64
CA ALA A 159 16.38 9.65 3.18
C ALA A 159 16.39 9.25 4.66
N VAL A 160 15.48 9.81 5.46
CA VAL A 160 15.33 9.44 6.88
C VAL A 160 14.85 8.00 7.03
N ALA A 161 13.95 7.53 6.15
CA ALA A 161 13.48 6.14 6.18
C ALA A 161 14.63 5.16 5.90
N ARG A 162 15.48 5.46 4.91
CA ARG A 162 16.71 4.72 4.63
C ARG A 162 17.64 4.70 5.84
N ASP A 163 17.99 5.87 6.37
CA ASP A 163 19.00 6.00 7.42
C ASP A 163 18.58 5.27 8.71
N LYS A 164 17.30 5.36 9.08
CA LYS A 164 16.74 4.63 10.22
C LYS A 164 16.68 3.12 10.00
N SER A 165 16.41 2.67 8.77
CA SER A 165 16.43 1.25 8.43
C SER A 165 17.85 0.69 8.51
N LEU A 166 18.85 1.44 8.01
CA LEU A 166 20.27 1.07 8.12
C LEU A 166 20.77 1.05 9.57
N ALA A 167 20.25 1.95 10.41
CA ALA A 167 20.58 1.99 11.83
C ALA A 167 19.87 0.90 12.67
N GLY A 168 18.98 0.10 12.07
CA GLY A 168 18.19 -0.90 12.79
C GLY A 168 17.13 -0.31 13.72
N GLU A 169 16.76 0.97 13.55
CA GLU A 169 15.64 1.57 14.29
C GLU A 169 14.28 0.99 13.85
N TYR A 170 14.22 0.51 12.61
CA TYR A 170 13.06 -0.15 12.03
C TYR A 170 13.35 -1.64 11.80
N ASP A 171 12.43 -2.49 12.23
CA ASP A 171 12.45 -3.93 11.93
C ASP A 171 12.14 -4.18 10.45
N ALA A 172 11.23 -3.38 9.91
CA ALA A 172 10.89 -3.33 8.50
C ALA A 172 10.43 -1.91 8.13
N SER A 173 10.35 -1.60 6.85
CA SER A 173 10.05 -0.26 6.39
C SER A 173 9.28 -0.27 5.09
N HIS A 174 8.37 0.69 4.96
CA HIS A 174 7.90 1.16 3.67
C HIS A 174 9.08 1.72 2.87
N MET A 175 9.31 1.19 1.68
CA MET A 175 10.38 1.62 0.79
C MET A 175 9.87 1.84 -0.64
N LEU A 176 10.57 2.69 -1.40
CA LEU A 176 10.39 2.74 -2.85
C LEU A 176 11.05 1.49 -3.44
N THR A 177 10.45 0.86 -4.44
CA THR A 177 10.96 -0.43 -4.97
C THR A 177 12.41 -0.41 -5.45
N PRO A 178 13.02 0.72 -5.88
CA PRO A 178 14.46 0.77 -6.16
C PRO A 178 15.36 0.85 -4.93
N MET A 179 14.87 1.28 -3.77
CA MET A 179 15.70 1.50 -2.58
C MET A 179 16.37 0.21 -2.08
N PRO A 180 15.69 -0.93 -1.92
CA PRO A 180 16.35 -2.18 -1.50
C PRO A 180 17.47 -2.63 -2.44
N LEU A 181 17.32 -2.41 -3.75
CA LEU A 181 18.36 -2.70 -4.75
C LEU A 181 19.56 -1.76 -4.57
N ALA A 182 19.29 -0.45 -4.51
CA ALA A 182 20.32 0.56 -4.34
C ALA A 182 21.11 0.37 -3.04
N MET A 183 20.42 0.13 -1.93
CA MET A 183 21.04 -0.12 -0.62
C MET A 183 21.89 -1.40 -0.62
N THR A 184 21.41 -2.49 -1.24
CA THR A 184 22.16 -3.74 -1.36
C THR A 184 23.43 -3.56 -2.20
N MET A 185 23.37 -2.72 -3.23
CA MET A 185 24.52 -2.41 -4.09
C MET A 185 25.45 -1.32 -3.52
N GLY A 186 25.05 -0.63 -2.45
CA GLY A 186 25.77 0.56 -1.95
C GLY A 186 25.64 1.80 -2.84
N ALA A 187 24.63 1.85 -3.72
CA ALA A 187 24.35 3.02 -4.52
C ALA A 187 23.69 4.10 -3.63
N GLY A 188 24.45 5.15 -3.30
CA GLY A 188 23.97 6.28 -2.49
C GLY A 188 23.82 5.99 -0.99
N SER A 189 24.41 4.89 -0.49
CA SER A 189 24.55 4.57 0.94
C SER A 189 25.68 3.56 1.16
N THR A 190 25.98 3.24 2.41
CA THR A 190 26.78 2.04 2.72
C THR A 190 26.04 0.80 2.21
N PRO A 191 26.74 -0.17 1.57
CA PRO A 191 26.13 -1.43 1.17
C PRO A 191 25.58 -2.19 2.38
N GLU A 192 24.29 -2.53 2.35
CA GLU A 192 23.64 -3.35 3.38
C GLU A 192 22.63 -4.29 2.68
N PRO A 193 22.72 -5.62 2.88
CA PRO A 193 21.79 -6.55 2.25
C PRO A 193 20.34 -6.35 2.73
N PHE A 194 19.49 -5.85 1.84
CA PHE A 194 18.06 -5.72 2.06
C PHE A 194 17.27 -6.70 1.20
N ILE A 195 16.09 -7.09 1.69
CA ILE A 195 15.12 -7.91 0.98
C ILE A 195 13.80 -7.16 0.86
N MET A 196 13.08 -7.46 -0.20
CA MET A 196 11.81 -6.85 -0.60
C MET A 196 10.81 -7.97 -0.96
N PRO A 197 10.12 -8.54 0.04
CA PRO A 197 9.24 -9.68 -0.20
C PRO A 197 7.83 -9.32 -0.64
N ALA A 198 7.42 -8.05 -0.59
CA ALA A 198 6.10 -7.67 -1.09
C ALA A 198 6.12 -6.26 -1.69
N VAL A 199 5.53 -6.13 -2.87
CA VAL A 199 5.10 -4.84 -3.40
C VAL A 199 3.87 -4.39 -2.60
N GLU A 200 3.81 -3.12 -2.23
CA GLU A 200 2.65 -2.60 -1.51
C GLU A 200 1.60 -2.07 -2.46
N ASN A 201 2.01 -1.45 -3.56
CA ASN A 201 1.11 -0.95 -4.56
C ASN A 201 1.75 -0.94 -5.96
N ILE A 202 0.88 -1.09 -6.95
CA ILE A 202 1.17 -0.79 -8.35
C ILE A 202 0.44 0.50 -8.75
N ASN A 203 0.93 1.18 -9.78
CA ASN A 203 0.41 2.49 -10.20
C ASN A 203 0.42 3.51 -9.03
N GLY A 204 -0.59 4.38 -8.93
CA GLY A 204 -0.81 5.27 -7.78
C GLY A 204 0.04 6.55 -7.76
N GLN A 205 0.63 6.91 -8.90
CA GLN A 205 1.41 8.13 -9.07
C GLN A 205 0.91 8.92 -10.28
N ALA A 206 1.29 10.19 -10.37
CA ALA A 206 0.94 11.04 -11.49
C ALA A 206 2.01 12.11 -11.73
N ILE A 207 2.06 12.59 -12.97
CA ILE A 207 2.69 13.88 -13.29
C ILE A 207 1.64 14.96 -13.05
N VAL A 208 1.96 15.90 -12.14
CA VAL A 208 1.16 17.09 -11.86
C VAL A 208 1.91 18.32 -12.30
N LEU A 209 1.22 19.24 -12.95
CA LEU A 209 1.75 20.55 -13.32
C LEU A 209 1.05 21.65 -12.52
N HIS A 210 1.75 22.76 -12.29
CA HIS A 210 1.15 23.97 -11.73
C HIS A 210 0.03 24.48 -12.65
N VAL A 211 -1.02 25.07 -12.08
CA VAL A 211 -2.18 25.57 -12.85
C VAL A 211 -1.83 26.62 -13.91
N ASP A 212 -0.70 27.29 -13.77
CA ASP A 212 -0.21 28.28 -14.75
C ASP A 212 0.34 27.64 -16.04
N HIS A 213 0.54 26.31 -16.06
CA HIS A 213 1.07 25.58 -17.21
C HIS A 213 0.00 24.79 -17.98
N LYS A 214 -1.27 25.17 -17.87
CA LYS A 214 -2.40 24.53 -18.59
C LYS A 214 -2.25 24.57 -20.12
N ASP A 215 -1.55 25.56 -20.63
CA ASP A 215 -1.20 25.75 -22.05
C ASP A 215 0.11 25.05 -22.47
N LYS A 216 0.89 24.54 -21.50
CA LYS A 216 2.19 23.89 -21.72
C LYS A 216 2.14 22.41 -21.40
N ARG A 217 1.22 21.68 -22.03
CA ARG A 217 1.02 20.24 -21.81
C ARG A 217 1.84 19.35 -22.74
N ASP A 218 2.41 19.89 -23.81
CA ASP A 218 3.38 19.15 -24.62
C ASP A 218 4.74 19.14 -23.88
N PRO A 219 5.30 17.97 -23.55
CA PRO A 219 6.58 17.88 -22.83
C PRO A 219 7.74 18.59 -23.53
N LYS A 220 7.67 18.77 -24.86
CA LYS A 220 8.67 19.53 -25.61
C LYS A 220 8.78 21.00 -25.16
N GLN A 221 7.74 21.53 -24.52
CA GLN A 221 7.71 22.89 -23.97
C GLN A 221 8.29 22.98 -22.55
N TRP A 222 8.72 21.87 -21.95
CA TRP A 222 9.14 21.82 -20.54
C TRP A 222 10.63 22.13 -20.34
N LYS A 223 11.37 22.52 -21.38
CA LYS A 223 12.76 22.98 -21.20
C LYS A 223 12.80 24.14 -20.20
N GLY A 224 13.67 24.02 -19.20
CA GLY A 224 13.82 24.93 -18.07
C GLY A 224 12.91 24.65 -16.88
N PHE A 225 11.98 23.69 -16.97
CA PHE A 225 11.08 23.36 -15.87
C PHE A 225 11.84 22.76 -14.68
N LYS A 226 11.30 23.00 -13.49
CA LYS A 226 11.72 22.40 -12.23
C LYS A 226 10.70 21.36 -11.79
N PHE A 227 11.10 20.10 -11.81
CA PHE A 227 10.30 18.98 -11.37
C PHE A 227 10.68 18.52 -9.96
N GLY A 228 9.68 18.20 -9.15
CA GLY A 228 9.85 17.48 -7.89
C GLY A 228 9.75 15.97 -8.07
N VAL A 229 10.60 15.22 -7.38
CA VAL A 229 10.46 13.77 -7.18
C VAL A 229 10.72 13.43 -5.71
N PRO A 230 10.12 12.38 -5.14
CA PRO A 230 10.26 12.08 -3.72
C PRO A 230 11.67 11.66 -3.31
N PHE A 231 12.40 10.98 -4.19
CA PHE A 231 13.74 10.47 -3.92
C PHE A 231 14.47 10.10 -5.21
N GLU A 232 15.80 10.05 -5.14
CA GLU A 232 16.66 9.71 -6.29
C GLU A 232 16.42 8.28 -6.77
N TYR A 233 16.50 7.30 -5.85
CA TYR A 233 16.26 5.89 -6.12
C TYR A 233 14.77 5.58 -6.03
N SER A 234 14.01 6.06 -7.01
CA SER A 234 12.55 5.91 -7.02
C SER A 234 11.98 5.70 -8.41
N MET A 235 10.86 4.99 -8.46
CA MET A 235 10.06 4.84 -9.69
C MET A 235 9.61 6.19 -10.23
N HIS A 236 9.34 7.15 -9.35
CA HIS A 236 8.99 8.52 -9.70
C HIS A 236 10.08 9.21 -10.54
N ASN A 237 11.33 9.11 -10.10
CA ASN A 237 12.47 9.65 -10.83
C ASN A 237 12.66 8.90 -12.16
N PHE A 238 12.66 7.57 -12.14
CA PHE A 238 12.90 6.79 -13.35
C PHE A 238 11.79 6.93 -14.40
N LEU A 239 10.52 6.97 -14.00
CA LEU A 239 9.41 7.19 -14.92
C LEU A 239 9.37 8.62 -15.46
N LEU A 240 9.69 9.63 -14.64
CA LEU A 240 9.78 11.01 -15.11
C LEU A 240 10.91 11.15 -16.14
N ARG A 241 12.10 10.62 -15.83
CA ARG A 241 13.24 10.60 -16.74
C ARG A 241 12.91 9.88 -18.04
N TYR A 242 12.21 8.75 -17.96
CA TYR A 242 11.76 7.99 -19.12
C TYR A 242 10.82 8.83 -20.00
N TYR A 243 9.79 9.42 -19.38
CA TYR A 243 8.80 10.24 -20.08
C TYR A 243 9.42 11.48 -20.75
N LEU A 244 10.34 12.17 -20.07
CA LEU A 244 11.07 13.30 -20.62
C LEU A 244 11.95 12.89 -21.80
N ALA A 245 12.75 11.84 -21.63
CA ALA A 245 13.69 11.36 -22.63
C ALA A 245 12.98 10.92 -23.92
N GLU A 246 11.88 10.18 -23.81
CA GLU A 246 11.07 9.75 -24.97
C GLU A 246 10.40 10.92 -25.70
N ASN A 247 10.29 12.08 -25.05
CA ASN A 247 9.80 13.31 -25.66
C ASN A 247 10.95 14.27 -26.06
N GLY A 248 12.20 13.80 -26.08
CA GLY A 248 13.36 14.57 -26.53
C GLY A 248 13.90 15.59 -25.54
N ILE A 249 13.59 15.44 -24.25
CA ILE A 249 14.05 16.30 -23.15
C ILE A 249 15.09 15.53 -22.33
N ASP A 250 16.33 16.02 -22.28
CA ASP A 250 17.36 15.41 -21.44
C ASP A 250 17.13 15.82 -19.96
N PRO A 251 16.83 14.86 -19.06
CA PRO A 251 16.46 15.16 -17.68
C PRO A 251 17.57 15.79 -16.83
N ASP A 252 18.84 15.68 -17.22
CA ASP A 252 19.96 16.31 -16.48
C ASP A 252 20.46 17.61 -17.12
N LYS A 253 19.96 17.98 -18.31
CA LYS A 253 20.41 19.19 -19.04
C LYS A 253 19.30 20.18 -19.32
N ASP A 254 18.16 19.68 -19.77
CA ASP A 254 17.05 20.51 -20.24
C ASP A 254 16.08 20.89 -19.10
N VAL A 255 16.05 20.15 -17.99
CA VAL A 255 15.20 20.43 -16.81
C VAL A 255 15.99 20.31 -15.51
N GLN A 256 15.36 20.64 -14.39
CA GLN A 256 15.90 20.38 -13.05
C GLN A 256 14.98 19.40 -12.31
N ILE A 257 15.51 18.23 -11.93
CA ILE A 257 14.81 17.30 -11.04
C ILE A 257 15.32 17.50 -9.61
N ARG A 258 14.41 17.77 -8.67
CA ARG A 258 14.71 18.06 -7.27
C ARG A 258 14.06 17.03 -6.37
N VAL A 259 14.82 16.56 -5.38
CA VAL A 259 14.28 15.71 -4.32
C VAL A 259 13.48 16.57 -3.35
N VAL A 260 12.18 16.28 -3.24
CA VAL A 260 11.25 16.99 -2.35
C VAL A 260 10.39 15.96 -1.61
N PRO A 261 10.33 15.96 -0.27
CA PRO A 261 9.46 15.05 0.46
C PRO A 261 7.99 15.20 0.04
N PRO A 262 7.23 14.10 -0.11
CA PRO A 262 5.83 14.18 -0.56
C PRO A 262 4.95 15.20 0.21
N PRO A 263 5.04 15.30 1.56
CA PRO A 263 4.29 16.31 2.32
C PRO A 263 4.56 17.77 1.94
N GLU A 264 5.70 18.05 1.31
CA GLU A 264 6.15 19.39 0.94
C GLU A 264 5.86 19.72 -0.54
N MET A 265 5.42 18.74 -1.35
CA MET A 265 5.24 18.89 -2.80
C MET A 265 4.22 19.97 -3.15
N VAL A 266 3.04 19.94 -2.53
CA VAL A 266 1.95 20.89 -2.82
C VAL A 266 2.34 22.32 -2.43
N ALA A 267 3.05 22.49 -1.31
CA ALA A 267 3.52 23.79 -0.86
C ALA A 267 4.58 24.36 -1.83
N ASN A 268 5.52 23.53 -2.29
CA ASN A 268 6.53 23.95 -3.27
C ASN A 268 5.93 24.28 -4.65
N LEU A 269 4.93 23.50 -5.07
CA LEU A 269 4.17 23.80 -6.29
C LEU A 269 3.46 25.16 -6.16
N ARG A 270 2.74 25.39 -5.06
CA ARG A 270 2.03 26.65 -4.77
C ARG A 270 2.95 27.87 -4.72
N ALA A 271 4.16 27.70 -4.19
CA ALA A 271 5.14 28.78 -4.09
C ALA A 271 5.85 29.11 -5.41
N GLY A 272 5.59 28.35 -6.50
CA GLY A 272 6.32 28.49 -7.76
C GLY A 272 7.77 28.00 -7.69
N ASN A 273 8.13 27.21 -6.66
CA ASN A 273 9.45 26.59 -6.56
C ASN A 273 9.60 25.41 -7.53
N LEU A 274 8.46 24.81 -7.93
CA LEU A 274 8.34 23.72 -8.89
C LEU A 274 7.32 24.11 -9.97
N ASP A 275 7.60 23.74 -11.21
CA ASP A 275 6.67 23.83 -12.34
C ASP A 275 5.75 22.60 -12.40
N GLY A 276 6.23 21.48 -11.88
CA GLY A 276 5.48 20.25 -11.73
C GLY A 276 6.20 19.24 -10.86
N TYR A 277 5.64 18.05 -10.73
CA TYR A 277 6.30 16.92 -10.08
C TYR A 277 5.76 15.60 -10.61
N LEU A 278 6.53 14.54 -10.43
CA LEU A 278 6.02 13.17 -10.45
C LEU A 278 6.09 12.64 -9.01
N SER A 279 4.93 12.42 -8.41
CA SER A 279 4.80 12.18 -6.96
C SER A 279 3.73 11.11 -6.70
N PRO A 280 3.77 10.42 -5.54
CA PRO A 280 2.71 9.51 -5.16
C PRO A 280 1.49 10.27 -4.63
N ASP A 281 0.34 9.63 -4.73
CA ASP A 281 -0.85 10.09 -4.02
C ASP A 281 -0.67 10.00 -2.48
N PRO A 282 -1.41 10.80 -1.69
CA PRO A 282 -2.52 11.65 -2.09
C PRO A 282 -2.12 13.06 -2.53
N PHE A 283 -0.81 13.36 -2.64
CA PHE A 283 -0.36 14.73 -2.90
C PHE A 283 -0.70 15.22 -4.31
N ASN A 284 -0.85 14.29 -5.28
CA ASN A 284 -1.37 14.63 -6.60
C ASN A 284 -2.82 15.11 -6.50
N GLN A 285 -3.69 14.31 -5.87
CA GLN A 285 -5.10 14.70 -5.67
C GLN A 285 -5.25 15.92 -4.76
N ARG A 286 -4.34 16.10 -3.79
CA ARG A 286 -4.28 17.29 -2.93
C ARG A 286 -4.03 18.56 -3.73
N ALA A 287 -3.11 18.55 -4.69
CA ALA A 287 -2.85 19.72 -5.53
C ALA A 287 -4.07 20.12 -6.36
N VAL A 288 -4.84 19.13 -6.85
CA VAL A 288 -6.13 19.39 -7.52
C VAL A 288 -7.16 19.94 -6.54
N TRP A 289 -7.33 19.29 -5.38
CA TRP A 289 -8.26 19.71 -4.33
C TRP A 289 -8.03 21.16 -3.90
N GLU A 290 -6.77 21.56 -3.78
CA GLU A 290 -6.36 22.90 -3.39
C GLU A 290 -6.26 23.89 -4.56
N LYS A 291 -6.59 23.45 -5.78
CA LYS A 291 -6.57 24.25 -7.02
C LYS A 291 -5.20 24.86 -7.34
N VAL A 292 -4.13 24.17 -6.94
CA VAL A 292 -2.73 24.58 -7.18
C VAL A 292 -2.14 23.90 -8.41
N GLY A 293 -2.58 22.67 -8.70
CA GLY A 293 -2.12 21.91 -9.85
C GLY A 293 -3.24 21.12 -10.51
N PHE A 294 -2.91 20.53 -11.66
CA PHE A 294 -3.76 19.60 -12.37
C PHE A 294 -2.97 18.33 -12.71
N ILE A 295 -3.67 17.20 -12.82
CA ILE A 295 -3.09 15.93 -13.23
C ILE A 295 -2.89 15.97 -14.73
N HIS A 296 -1.63 15.99 -15.17
CA HIS A 296 -1.27 15.94 -16.59
C HIS A 296 -1.40 14.53 -17.14
N MET A 297 -0.89 13.54 -16.40
CA MET A 297 -0.85 12.13 -16.80
C MET A 297 -0.74 11.22 -15.56
N LEU A 298 -1.43 10.08 -15.57
CA LEU A 298 -1.19 9.03 -14.57
C LEU A 298 0.01 8.19 -14.99
N THR A 299 0.81 7.71 -14.05
CA THR A 299 1.98 6.87 -14.40
C THR A 299 1.60 5.50 -14.94
N LYS A 300 0.38 5.03 -14.71
CA LYS A 300 -0.16 3.82 -15.37
C LYS A 300 -0.17 3.95 -16.89
N ASP A 301 -0.34 5.17 -17.42
CA ASP A 301 -0.33 5.43 -18.86
C ASP A 301 1.11 5.41 -19.43
N ILE A 302 2.13 5.48 -18.57
CA ILE A 302 3.54 5.30 -18.93
C ILE A 302 3.89 3.81 -18.90
N TRP A 303 3.50 3.12 -17.82
CA TRP A 303 3.70 1.68 -17.64
C TRP A 303 2.57 1.12 -16.77
N GLU A 304 1.64 0.38 -17.39
CA GLU A 304 0.54 -0.25 -16.68
C GLU A 304 1.05 -1.29 -15.68
N GLY A 305 0.58 -1.18 -14.44
CA GLY A 305 0.93 -2.08 -13.34
C GLY A 305 2.39 -1.97 -12.90
N HIS A 306 3.06 -0.83 -13.13
CA HIS A 306 4.42 -0.62 -12.65
C HIS A 306 4.47 -0.71 -11.11
N PRO A 307 5.56 -1.25 -10.52
CA PRO A 307 5.71 -1.24 -9.07
C PRO A 307 5.92 0.18 -8.58
N CYS A 308 5.53 0.49 -7.35
CA CYS A 308 5.76 1.81 -6.74
C CYS A 308 6.51 1.69 -5.42
N CYS A 309 5.82 1.22 -4.38
CA CYS A 309 6.37 1.03 -3.05
C CYS A 309 6.34 -0.44 -2.67
N ALA A 310 7.11 -0.78 -1.65
CA ALA A 310 7.28 -2.13 -1.17
C ALA A 310 7.54 -2.16 0.32
N PHE A 311 7.15 -3.28 0.90
CA PHE A 311 7.53 -3.69 2.22
C PHE A 311 8.93 -4.32 2.11
N ALA A 312 9.88 -3.79 2.89
CA ALA A 312 11.26 -4.24 2.87
C ALA A 312 11.86 -4.30 4.28
N CYS A 313 12.84 -5.16 4.48
CA CYS A 313 13.60 -5.26 5.73
C CYS A 313 15.05 -5.67 5.45
N SER A 314 15.91 -5.57 6.48
CA SER A 314 17.27 -6.09 6.36
C SER A 314 17.24 -7.61 6.28
N LYS A 315 18.14 -8.19 5.50
CA LYS A 315 18.30 -9.65 5.44
C LYS A 315 18.64 -10.23 6.81
N GLN A 316 19.36 -9.47 7.63
CA GLN A 316 19.68 -9.84 9.01
C GLN A 316 18.42 -10.03 9.86
N PHE A 317 17.47 -9.09 9.83
CA PHE A 317 16.23 -9.19 10.59
C PHE A 317 15.46 -10.47 10.24
N ALA A 318 15.26 -10.72 8.93
CA ALA A 318 14.53 -11.89 8.46
C ALA A 318 15.24 -13.22 8.80
N THR A 319 16.58 -13.23 8.79
CA THR A 319 17.37 -14.43 9.13
C THR A 319 17.36 -14.71 10.64
N GLN A 320 17.41 -13.66 11.47
CA GLN A 320 17.43 -13.80 12.93
C GLN A 320 16.05 -14.03 13.55
N ASN A 321 14.98 -13.57 12.89
CA ASN A 321 13.61 -13.67 13.37
C ASN A 321 12.69 -14.28 12.29
N PRO A 322 12.96 -15.52 11.82
CA PRO A 322 12.27 -16.10 10.66
C PRO A 322 10.76 -16.29 10.89
N ASN A 323 10.32 -16.66 12.11
CA ASN A 323 8.90 -16.83 12.38
C ASN A 323 8.20 -15.46 12.47
N THR A 324 8.81 -14.48 13.14
CA THR A 324 8.32 -13.09 13.17
C THR A 324 8.24 -12.48 11.78
N TYR A 325 9.27 -12.66 10.96
CA TYR A 325 9.29 -12.19 9.58
C TYR A 325 8.18 -12.85 8.75
N GLY A 326 8.03 -14.17 8.86
CA GLY A 326 6.97 -14.90 8.17
C GLY A 326 5.56 -14.48 8.60
N ALA A 327 5.35 -14.17 9.88
CA ALA A 327 4.10 -13.62 10.40
C ALA A 327 3.84 -12.20 9.85
N LEU A 328 4.87 -11.36 9.81
CA LEU A 328 4.75 -9.99 9.31
C LEU A 328 4.46 -9.97 7.82
N LEU A 329 5.15 -10.79 7.03
CA LEU A 329 4.93 -10.91 5.60
C LEU A 329 3.51 -11.40 5.28
N ARG A 330 2.99 -12.39 6.00
CA ARG A 330 1.58 -12.83 5.87
C ARG A 330 0.61 -11.70 6.18
N ALA A 331 0.84 -10.94 7.25
CA ALA A 331 0.01 -9.80 7.61
C ALA A 331 -0.04 -8.75 6.50
N ILE A 332 1.11 -8.45 5.88
CA ILE A 332 1.22 -7.49 4.78
C ILE A 332 0.55 -8.03 3.51
N ILE A 333 0.80 -9.28 3.10
CA ILE A 333 0.17 -9.87 1.92
C ILE A 333 -1.36 -9.86 2.06
N ASP A 334 -1.88 -10.27 3.22
CA ASP A 334 -3.30 -10.19 3.51
C ASP A 334 -3.84 -8.75 3.40
N ALA A 335 -3.11 -7.76 3.96
CA ALA A 335 -3.54 -6.37 3.93
C ALA A 335 -3.52 -5.80 2.51
N THR A 336 -2.54 -6.18 1.69
CA THR A 336 -2.45 -5.83 0.27
C THR A 336 -3.63 -6.43 -0.49
N GLN A 337 -3.92 -7.72 -0.31
CA GLN A 337 -5.06 -8.39 -0.94
C GLN A 337 -6.40 -7.81 -0.51
N TYR A 338 -6.53 -7.42 0.75
CA TYR A 338 -7.72 -6.70 1.22
C TYR A 338 -7.89 -5.34 0.54
N SER A 339 -6.78 -4.64 0.30
CA SER A 339 -6.75 -3.33 -0.38
C SER A 339 -7.06 -3.44 -1.88
N ASN A 340 -6.71 -4.57 -2.50
CA ASN A 340 -6.98 -4.85 -3.90
C ASN A 340 -8.48 -4.86 -4.21
N ASN A 341 -9.31 -5.39 -3.28
CA ASN A 341 -10.76 -5.44 -3.47
C ASN A 341 -11.37 -4.02 -3.48
N PRO A 342 -11.99 -3.56 -4.60
CA PRO A 342 -12.59 -2.23 -4.71
C PRO A 342 -13.65 -1.93 -3.64
N ASP A 343 -14.39 -2.94 -3.17
CA ASP A 343 -15.45 -2.77 -2.17
C ASP A 343 -14.91 -2.30 -0.81
N ASN A 344 -13.67 -2.66 -0.49
CA ASN A 344 -13.01 -2.30 0.76
C ASN A 344 -12.41 -0.88 0.73
N ARG A 345 -12.16 -0.33 -0.45
CA ARG A 345 -11.35 0.90 -0.59
C ARG A 345 -11.94 2.13 0.09
N LYS A 346 -13.27 2.19 0.25
CA LYS A 346 -13.93 3.28 0.97
C LYS A 346 -13.65 3.24 2.47
N GLU A 347 -13.83 2.09 3.13
CA GLU A 347 -13.55 1.98 4.56
C GLU A 347 -12.04 2.10 4.87
N ILE A 348 -11.17 1.63 3.96
CA ILE A 348 -9.73 1.83 4.06
C ILE A 348 -9.39 3.33 4.09
N SER A 349 -10.06 4.13 3.24
CA SER A 349 -9.83 5.58 3.21
C SER A 349 -10.11 6.26 4.55
N GLU A 350 -11.11 5.79 5.29
CA GLU A 350 -11.43 6.28 6.63
C GLU A 350 -10.41 5.81 7.67
N ALA A 351 -9.95 4.55 7.58
CA ALA A 351 -8.98 3.97 8.51
C ALA A 351 -7.62 4.67 8.47
N ILE A 352 -7.18 5.13 7.29
CA ILE A 352 -5.83 5.69 7.08
C ILE A 352 -5.81 7.23 7.05
N ALA A 353 -6.96 7.90 7.08
CA ALA A 353 -7.06 9.37 7.14
C ALA A 353 -6.52 10.05 8.41
N PRO A 354 -6.66 9.47 9.63
CA PRO A 354 -6.30 10.14 10.88
C PRO A 354 -4.86 10.64 10.98
N LYS A 355 -4.62 11.53 11.97
CA LYS A 355 -3.34 12.25 12.16
C LYS A 355 -2.13 11.34 12.34
N ASN A 356 -2.30 10.20 12.99
CA ASN A 356 -1.26 9.19 13.20
C ASN A 356 -0.86 8.49 11.88
N TYR A 357 -1.70 8.55 10.85
CA TYR A 357 -1.47 7.98 9.52
C TYR A 357 -1.26 9.10 8.48
N LEU A 358 -2.11 9.22 7.46
CA LEU A 358 -1.89 10.17 6.37
C LEU A 358 -2.12 11.63 6.78
N ASN A 359 -3.01 11.89 7.76
CA ASN A 359 -3.45 13.24 8.11
C ASN A 359 -4.01 14.02 6.90
N GLN A 360 -4.89 13.36 6.12
CA GLN A 360 -5.48 13.90 4.89
C GLN A 360 -7.01 13.80 4.94
N PRO A 361 -7.75 14.70 4.28
CA PRO A 361 -9.21 14.59 4.17
C PRO A 361 -9.62 13.26 3.54
N VAL A 362 -10.59 12.58 4.14
CA VAL A 362 -11.18 11.34 3.61
C VAL A 362 -11.58 11.48 2.14
N PRO A 363 -12.25 12.58 1.68
CA PRO A 363 -12.60 12.72 0.28
C PRO A 363 -11.42 12.74 -0.68
N VAL A 364 -10.24 13.21 -0.25
CA VAL A 364 -9.01 13.20 -1.07
C VAL A 364 -8.49 11.77 -1.19
N ILE A 365 -8.42 11.04 -0.08
CA ILE A 365 -7.95 9.65 -0.07
C ILE A 365 -8.91 8.75 -0.85
N GLN A 366 -10.22 8.94 -0.68
CA GLN A 366 -11.23 8.14 -1.38
C GLN A 366 -11.14 8.35 -2.90
N GLN A 367 -10.97 9.59 -3.38
CA GLN A 367 -10.77 9.86 -4.82
C GLN A 367 -9.55 9.11 -5.40
N VAL A 368 -8.51 8.92 -4.59
CA VAL A 368 -7.33 8.14 -4.95
C VAL A 368 -7.68 6.65 -4.99
N LEU A 369 -8.17 6.10 -3.88
CA LEU A 369 -8.35 4.65 -3.76
C LEU A 369 -9.46 4.15 -4.67
N THR A 370 -10.56 4.89 -4.89
CA THR A 370 -11.67 4.42 -5.73
C THR A 370 -11.50 4.75 -7.20
N GLY A 371 -10.52 5.55 -7.59
CA GLY A 371 -10.35 5.92 -9.00
C GLY A 371 -11.35 6.93 -9.55
N TYR A 372 -12.25 7.46 -8.72
CA TYR A 372 -13.23 8.46 -9.12
C TYR A 372 -12.79 9.83 -8.63
N TYR A 373 -12.25 10.68 -9.51
CA TYR A 373 -11.54 11.89 -9.09
C TYR A 373 -11.65 13.06 -10.08
N ALA A 374 -11.52 14.28 -9.58
CA ALA A 374 -11.34 15.45 -10.43
C ALA A 374 -9.89 15.55 -10.91
N ASP A 375 -9.67 15.88 -12.19
CA ASP A 375 -8.33 15.99 -12.79
C ASP A 375 -7.70 17.39 -12.66
N GLY A 376 -8.48 18.40 -12.26
CA GLY A 376 -8.04 19.80 -12.17
C GLY A 376 -8.10 20.57 -13.50
N LEU A 377 -8.56 19.93 -14.57
CA LEU A 377 -8.84 20.51 -15.88
C LEU A 377 -10.34 20.72 -16.14
N GLY A 378 -11.19 20.31 -15.19
CA GLY A 378 -12.64 20.49 -15.24
C GLY A 378 -13.40 19.19 -15.51
N GLU A 379 -12.69 18.07 -15.62
CA GLU A 379 -13.30 16.75 -15.82
C GLU A 379 -13.22 15.92 -14.54
N VAL A 380 -14.20 15.03 -14.41
CA VAL A 380 -14.17 13.94 -13.43
C VAL A 380 -13.83 12.67 -14.19
N LYS A 381 -12.82 11.96 -13.71
CA LYS A 381 -12.33 10.70 -14.26
C LYS A 381 -12.85 9.53 -13.43
N ASP A 382 -13.09 8.42 -14.10
CA ASP A 382 -13.41 7.13 -13.51
C ASP A 382 -12.38 6.11 -13.98
N VAL A 383 -11.32 5.93 -13.18
CA VAL A 383 -10.17 5.06 -13.44
C VAL A 383 -9.95 4.21 -12.18
N PRO A 384 -10.75 3.15 -11.95
CA PRO A 384 -10.73 2.36 -10.72
C PRO A 384 -9.35 1.77 -10.39
N ASP A 385 -8.52 1.53 -11.40
CA ASP A 385 -7.16 0.99 -11.33
C ASP A 385 -6.07 2.09 -11.38
N ARG A 386 -6.41 3.37 -11.09
CA ARG A 386 -5.42 4.46 -10.96
C ARG A 386 -4.34 4.14 -9.94
N ILE A 387 -4.71 3.37 -8.91
CA ILE A 387 -3.86 2.72 -7.92
C ILE A 387 -4.42 1.32 -7.74
N ASP A 388 -3.54 0.33 -7.59
CA ASP A 388 -3.95 -1.01 -7.21
C ASP A 388 -2.92 -1.69 -6.30
N PHE A 389 -3.27 -2.85 -5.77
CA PHE A 389 -2.54 -3.51 -4.69
C PHE A 389 -2.23 -4.96 -5.07
N ASP A 390 -1.05 -5.19 -5.65
CA ASP A 390 -0.54 -6.52 -5.97
C ASP A 390 0.74 -6.78 -5.16
N PRO A 391 0.78 -7.79 -4.28
CA PRO A 391 1.95 -8.06 -3.46
C PRO A 391 3.14 -8.63 -4.22
N PHE A 392 2.96 -9.15 -5.44
CA PHE A 392 3.96 -9.99 -6.08
C PHE A 392 5.17 -9.20 -6.61
N PRO A 393 6.40 -9.42 -6.09
CA PRO A 393 7.58 -8.64 -6.46
C PRO A 393 8.28 -9.24 -7.68
N TRP A 394 7.71 -9.07 -8.88
CA TRP A 394 8.28 -9.60 -10.13
C TRP A 394 9.77 -9.29 -10.28
N HIS A 395 10.62 -10.32 -10.45
CA HIS A 395 12.06 -10.11 -10.67
C HIS A 395 12.32 -9.27 -11.92
N SER A 396 11.53 -9.46 -12.97
CA SER A 396 11.59 -8.64 -14.19
C SER A 396 11.44 -7.13 -13.93
N MET A 397 10.67 -6.72 -12.91
CA MET A 397 10.59 -5.31 -12.50
C MET A 397 11.89 -4.85 -11.83
N GLY A 398 12.49 -5.69 -10.98
CA GLY A 398 13.80 -5.43 -10.39
C GLY A 398 14.89 -5.26 -11.45
N VAL A 399 14.90 -6.12 -12.47
CA VAL A 399 15.80 -6.00 -13.63
C VAL A 399 15.58 -4.69 -14.37
N TRP A 400 14.32 -4.29 -14.64
CA TRP A 400 14.04 -3.00 -15.29
C TRP A 400 14.59 -1.82 -14.48
N ILE A 401 14.40 -1.84 -13.15
CA ILE A 401 14.88 -0.80 -12.25
C ILE A 401 16.40 -0.70 -12.30
N LEU A 402 17.10 -1.82 -12.17
CA LEU A 402 18.56 -1.87 -12.31
C LEU A 402 19.00 -1.38 -13.70
N THR A 403 18.25 -1.70 -14.75
CA THR A 403 18.51 -1.22 -16.11
C THR A 403 18.41 0.30 -16.19
N GLN A 404 17.40 0.92 -15.55
CA GLN A 404 17.29 2.38 -15.48
C GLN A 404 18.38 3.00 -14.58
N MET A 405 18.78 2.34 -13.49
CA MET A 405 19.91 2.77 -12.68
C MET A 405 21.19 2.84 -13.52
N LYS A 406 21.45 1.82 -14.36
CA LYS A 406 22.60 1.83 -15.28
C LYS A 406 22.45 2.90 -16.35
N ARG A 407 21.29 2.99 -17.02
CA ARG A 407 21.02 3.98 -18.07
C ARG A 407 21.32 5.41 -17.64
N TRP A 408 21.09 5.73 -16.37
CA TRP A 408 21.30 7.07 -15.82
C TRP A 408 22.59 7.22 -14.99
N GLY A 409 23.49 6.24 -15.03
CA GLY A 409 24.81 6.35 -14.40
C GLY A 409 24.83 6.21 -12.87
N TYR A 410 23.77 5.65 -12.26
CA TYR A 410 23.76 5.36 -10.82
C TYR A 410 24.57 4.10 -10.48
N ILE A 411 24.75 3.22 -11.44
CA ILE A 411 25.58 2.01 -11.33
C ILE A 411 26.43 1.90 -12.60
N GLU A 412 27.68 1.49 -12.43
CA GLU A 412 28.67 1.42 -13.50
C GLU A 412 29.17 -0.03 -13.70
N GLY A 413 29.75 -0.31 -14.87
CA GLY A 413 30.35 -1.61 -15.18
C GLY A 413 29.35 -2.70 -15.56
N ASP A 414 29.81 -3.94 -15.48
CA ASP A 414 29.00 -5.14 -15.74
C ASP A 414 28.10 -5.43 -14.53
N VAL A 415 26.80 -5.55 -14.78
CA VAL A 415 25.78 -5.71 -13.73
C VAL A 415 25.16 -7.10 -13.86
N ASP A 416 25.23 -7.90 -12.80
CA ASP A 416 24.44 -9.14 -12.69
C ASP A 416 22.99 -8.79 -12.34
N TYR A 417 22.25 -8.33 -13.34
CA TYR A 417 20.86 -7.91 -13.18
C TYR A 417 19.99 -8.99 -12.55
N LYS A 418 20.16 -10.23 -13.01
CA LYS A 418 19.35 -11.35 -12.59
C LYS A 418 19.66 -11.73 -11.14
N GLY A 419 20.92 -11.94 -10.82
CA GLY A 419 21.34 -12.33 -9.47
C GLY A 419 20.96 -11.28 -8.42
N ILE A 420 21.13 -10.00 -8.73
CA ILE A 420 20.75 -8.91 -7.81
C ILE A 420 19.23 -8.85 -7.63
N ALA A 421 18.45 -8.94 -8.72
CA ALA A 421 16.99 -8.93 -8.62
C ALA A 421 16.46 -10.12 -7.81
N GLU A 422 16.96 -11.33 -8.04
CA GLU A 422 16.56 -12.55 -7.30
C GLU A 422 17.00 -12.53 -5.83
N GLN A 423 18.12 -11.88 -5.52
CA GLN A 423 18.58 -11.70 -4.15
C GLN A 423 17.67 -10.77 -3.33
N VAL A 424 17.15 -9.72 -3.96
CA VAL A 424 16.42 -8.65 -3.27
C VAL A 424 14.91 -8.85 -3.35
N TYR A 425 14.36 -9.21 -4.52
CA TYR A 425 12.92 -9.34 -4.74
C TYR A 425 12.51 -10.78 -4.49
N LEU A 426 11.84 -11.08 -3.37
CA LEU A 426 11.64 -12.47 -2.93
C LEU A 426 10.39 -13.13 -3.54
N ALA A 427 10.25 -13.07 -4.87
CA ALA A 427 9.02 -13.45 -5.57
C ALA A 427 8.56 -14.90 -5.29
N SER A 428 9.50 -15.84 -5.24
CA SER A 428 9.20 -17.24 -4.97
C SER A 428 8.64 -17.45 -3.56
N GLU A 429 9.17 -16.73 -2.56
CA GLU A 429 8.66 -16.78 -1.19
C GLU A 429 7.27 -16.15 -1.10
N THR A 430 7.07 -14.99 -1.73
CA THR A 430 5.77 -14.32 -1.81
C THR A 430 4.72 -15.23 -2.42
N GLY A 431 5.03 -15.87 -3.56
CA GLY A 431 4.11 -16.77 -4.26
C GLY A 431 3.67 -17.93 -3.38
N LYS A 432 4.63 -18.58 -2.69
CA LYS A 432 4.32 -19.66 -1.74
C LYS A 432 3.40 -19.20 -0.61
N ILE A 433 3.68 -18.03 -0.01
CA ILE A 433 2.83 -17.51 1.08
C ILE A 433 1.45 -17.10 0.57
N MET A 434 1.35 -16.54 -0.63
CA MET A 434 0.06 -16.24 -1.26
C MET A 434 -0.78 -17.51 -1.40
N GLU A 435 -0.20 -18.62 -1.88
CA GLU A 435 -0.89 -19.91 -2.00
C GLU A 435 -1.31 -20.47 -0.63
N GLU A 436 -0.43 -20.40 0.38
CA GLU A 436 -0.74 -20.83 1.75
C GLU A 436 -1.91 -20.04 2.37
N LEU A 437 -2.05 -18.76 2.02
CA LEU A 437 -3.15 -17.89 2.44
C LEU A 437 -4.41 -18.05 1.56
N GLY A 438 -4.36 -18.89 0.52
CA GLY A 438 -5.48 -19.15 -0.39
C GLY A 438 -5.66 -18.14 -1.52
N TYR A 439 -4.64 -17.32 -1.81
CA TYR A 439 -4.62 -16.40 -2.94
C TYR A 439 -3.97 -17.03 -4.18
N THR A 440 -4.22 -16.44 -5.34
CA THR A 440 -3.58 -16.86 -6.60
C THR A 440 -2.20 -16.24 -6.72
N ALA A 441 -1.17 -17.07 -6.89
CA ALA A 441 0.18 -16.63 -7.21
C ALA A 441 0.51 -16.88 -8.70
N PRO A 442 1.34 -16.02 -9.33
CA PRO A 442 1.92 -16.31 -10.63
C PRO A 442 2.81 -17.57 -10.63
N ASP A 443 2.79 -18.31 -11.73
CA ASP A 443 3.65 -19.49 -11.97
C ASP A 443 5.09 -19.12 -12.38
N LYS A 444 5.34 -17.84 -12.64
CA LYS A 444 6.61 -17.28 -13.10
C LYS A 444 6.93 -15.98 -12.38
N THR A 445 8.23 -15.70 -12.27
CA THR A 445 8.75 -14.47 -11.63
C THR A 445 9.25 -13.43 -12.65
N TYR A 446 9.34 -13.82 -13.93
CA TYR A 446 9.71 -12.95 -15.04
C TYR A 446 8.57 -12.85 -16.04
N LYS A 447 8.34 -11.63 -16.53
CA LYS A 447 7.47 -11.33 -17.65
C LYS A 447 8.03 -10.18 -18.48
N THR A 448 7.61 -10.11 -19.73
CA THR A 448 7.87 -8.96 -20.59
C THR A 448 6.96 -7.80 -20.17
N HIS A 449 7.49 -6.58 -20.21
CA HIS A 449 6.75 -5.36 -19.91
C HIS A 449 6.66 -4.46 -21.14
N THR A 450 5.67 -3.58 -21.18
CA THR A 450 5.59 -2.52 -22.20
C THR A 450 5.58 -1.17 -21.50
N ILE A 451 6.55 -0.33 -21.81
CA ILE A 451 6.74 1.00 -21.21
C ILE A 451 6.75 2.02 -22.35
N MET A 452 5.76 2.92 -22.38
CA MET A 452 5.52 3.87 -23.48
C MET A 452 5.63 3.24 -24.89
N GLY A 453 5.05 2.04 -25.06
CA GLY A 453 5.07 1.32 -26.34
C GLY A 453 6.37 0.58 -26.66
N LYS A 454 7.43 0.71 -25.87
CA LYS A 454 8.65 -0.10 -26.00
C LYS A 454 8.54 -1.37 -25.16
N THR A 455 8.87 -2.50 -25.78
CA THR A 455 8.94 -3.80 -25.11
C THR A 455 10.22 -3.91 -24.29
N PHE A 456 10.09 -4.25 -23.01
CA PHE A 456 11.20 -4.60 -22.14
C PHE A 456 11.21 -6.10 -21.87
N ASP A 457 12.30 -6.74 -22.29
CA ASP A 457 12.63 -8.13 -22.00
C ASP A 457 13.84 -8.17 -21.06
N SER A 458 13.70 -8.87 -19.93
CA SER A 458 14.73 -8.94 -18.90
C SER A 458 16.02 -9.60 -19.38
N ASP A 459 15.92 -10.54 -20.34
CA ASP A 459 17.09 -11.20 -20.92
C ASP A 459 17.89 -10.29 -21.86
N ARG A 460 17.32 -9.13 -22.23
CA ARG A 460 17.92 -8.13 -23.13
C ARG A 460 18.08 -6.77 -22.45
N ALA A 461 18.26 -6.76 -21.12
CA ALA A 461 18.36 -5.56 -20.30
C ALA A 461 19.43 -4.57 -20.79
N GLU A 462 20.63 -5.06 -21.13
CA GLU A 462 21.74 -4.21 -21.61
C GLU A 462 21.44 -3.58 -22.97
N GLU A 463 20.88 -4.36 -23.90
CA GLU A 463 20.47 -3.87 -25.21
C GLU A 463 19.34 -2.83 -25.08
N TYR A 464 18.40 -3.07 -24.17
CA TYR A 464 17.34 -2.13 -23.86
C TYR A 464 17.91 -0.80 -23.36
N ALA A 465 18.86 -0.81 -22.42
CA ALA A 465 19.49 0.41 -21.89
C ALA A 465 20.14 1.27 -22.99
N ARG A 466 20.77 0.63 -23.98
CA ARG A 466 21.45 1.28 -25.13
C ARG A 466 20.51 1.63 -26.29
N SER A 467 19.25 1.20 -26.24
CA SER A 467 18.27 1.43 -27.32
C SER A 467 17.67 2.84 -27.33
N PHE A 468 18.07 3.70 -26.39
CA PHE A 468 17.52 5.03 -26.18
C PHE A 468 18.46 6.11 -26.69
N ASP A 469 17.90 7.13 -27.37
CA ASP A 469 18.67 8.28 -27.86
C ASP A 469 19.23 9.15 -26.73
N ILE A 470 18.55 9.16 -25.57
CA ILE A 470 18.94 9.92 -24.39
C ILE A 470 19.20 8.96 -23.23
N GLY A 471 20.45 8.92 -22.78
CA GLY A 471 20.95 8.09 -21.68
C GLY A 471 22.39 8.44 -21.33
N ARG A 472 23.01 7.63 -20.48
CA ARG A 472 24.42 7.73 -20.04
C ARG A 472 25.24 6.49 -20.41
N VAL A 473 24.66 5.57 -21.19
CA VAL A 473 25.25 4.30 -21.62
C VAL A 473 25.05 4.02 -23.09
#